data_AF-A0A2W5RT02-F1
#
_entry.id   AF-A0A2W5RT02-F1
#
_cell.length_a   1.000
_cell.length_b   1.000
_cell.length_c   1.000
_cell.angle_alpha   90.00
_cell.angle_beta   90.00
_cell.angle_gamma   90.00
#
_symmetry.space_group_name_H-M   'P 1'
#
loop_
_entity.id
_entity.type
_entity.pdbx_description
1 polymer ?
#
loop_
_entity_poly.entity_id
_entity_poly.type
_entity_poly.pdbx_seq_one_letter_code
_entity_poly.pdbx_strand_id
1 'polypeptide(L)'
;MMWFLIVLLIIAAVVGYSVWQVLRESGGYENYKKLRAEELRPKVANNKAVEPKKSIPPRLPVMNGGISTKAKYRLEYDGAYDFESYPFEIVGEASYQSNIERFSVKREAKGCFTEVEARIIRDINNSYDKNATRVDINGLTVGYFARNNAESWVKLLAKLNMPDNCAVYVGAVIVGGGNKDNKFGVRLDMPSRVANSAKYIELV
;
A
#
# COMPACT_ATOMS: atom_id res chain seq x y z
N MET A 1 -15.70 6.07 48.52
CA MET A 1 -15.83 5.62 47.11
C MET A 1 -16.10 6.75 46.11
N MET A 2 -16.77 7.86 46.47
CA MET A 2 -17.15 8.92 45.51
C MET A 2 -16.01 9.89 45.11
N TRP A 3 -14.92 9.98 45.88
CA TRP A 3 -13.79 10.89 45.61
C TRP A 3 -12.91 10.41 44.44
N PHE A 4 -12.76 9.10 44.21
CA PHE A 4 -11.96 8.60 43.09
C PHE A 4 -12.51 9.01 41.71
N LEU A 5 -13.83 9.07 41.56
CA LEU A 5 -14.47 9.55 40.33
C LEU A 5 -14.22 11.04 40.10
N ILE A 6 -14.19 11.84 41.17
CA ILE A 6 -13.90 13.27 41.10
C ILE A 6 -12.44 13.49 40.67
N VAL A 7 -11.50 12.71 41.22
CA VAL A 7 -10.08 12.77 40.80
C VAL A 7 -9.91 12.38 39.34
N LEU A 8 -10.60 11.33 38.88
CA LEU A 8 -10.55 10.89 37.48
C LEU A 8 -11.09 11.96 36.51
N LEU A 9 -12.18 12.65 36.89
CA LEU A 9 -12.74 13.75 36.10
C LEU A 9 -11.79 14.95 36.03
N ILE A 10 -11.13 15.28 37.14
CA ILE A 10 -10.13 16.36 37.17
C ILE A 10 -8.95 16.02 36.26
N ILE A 11 -8.44 14.78 36.30
CA ILE A 11 -7.35 14.33 35.43
C ILE A 11 -7.77 14.41 33.96
N ALA A 12 -8.97 13.93 33.60
CA ALA A 12 -9.48 14.01 32.24
C ALA A 12 -9.63 15.46 31.74
N ALA A 13 -10.09 16.36 32.61
CA ALA A 13 -10.21 17.78 32.29
C ALA A 13 -8.83 18.44 32.08
N VAL A 14 -7.84 18.11 32.91
CA VAL A 14 -6.47 18.63 32.77
C VAL A 14 -5.82 18.12 31.49
N VAL A 15 -5.93 16.82 31.19
CA VAL A 15 -5.41 16.25 29.94
C VAL A 15 -6.10 16.87 28.73
N GLY A 16 -7.43 17.02 28.77
CA GLY A 16 -8.19 17.68 27.72
C GLY A 16 -7.77 19.13 27.50
N TYR A 17 -7.52 19.86 28.59
CA TYR A 17 -7.05 21.25 28.53
C TYR A 17 -5.64 21.35 27.94
N SER A 18 -4.71 20.47 28.35
CA SER A 18 -3.35 20.43 27.80
C SER A 18 -3.35 20.11 26.30
N VAL A 19 -4.16 19.14 25.86
CA VAL A 19 -4.31 18.82 24.42
C VAL A 19 -4.91 19.99 23.66
N TRP A 20 -5.92 20.66 24.22
CA TRP A 20 -6.54 21.83 23.60
C TRP A 20 -5.58 23.02 23.49
N GLN A 21 -4.71 23.24 24.48
CA GLN A 21 -3.72 24.31 24.45
C GLN A 21 -2.66 24.07 23.35
N VAL A 22 -2.14 22.84 23.24
CA VAL A 22 -1.18 22.46 22.18
C VAL A 22 -1.81 22.60 20.78
N LEU A 23 -3.10 22.30 20.64
CA LEU A 23 -3.82 22.50 19.38
C LEU A 23 -3.99 23.99 19.03
N ARG A 24 -4.12 24.88 20.02
CA ARG A 24 -4.17 26.34 19.78
C ARG A 24 -2.83 26.90 19.34
N GLU A 25 -1.73 26.44 19.94
CA GLU A 25 -0.38 26.93 19.61
C GLU A 25 0.10 26.43 18.24
N SER A 26 -0.31 25.24 17.81
CA SER A 26 0.06 24.68 16.49
C SER A 26 -0.79 25.22 15.32
N GLY A 27 -1.76 26.11 15.57
CA GLY A 27 -2.73 26.58 14.56
C GLY A 27 -3.79 25.52 14.19
N GLY A 28 -3.83 24.42 14.93
CA GLY A 28 -4.84 23.37 14.84
C GLY A 28 -4.86 22.62 13.51
N TYR A 29 -5.98 21.91 13.29
CA TYR A 29 -6.22 21.08 12.11
C TYR A 29 -6.16 21.87 10.78
N GLU A 30 -6.56 23.14 10.81
CA GLU A 30 -6.52 24.01 9.63
C GLU A 30 -5.08 24.34 9.20
N ASN A 31 -4.16 24.50 10.14
CA ASN A 31 -2.75 24.75 9.81
C ASN A 31 -2.07 23.47 9.28
N TYR A 32 -2.37 22.32 9.88
CA TYR A 32 -1.95 21.02 9.35
C TYR A 32 -2.43 20.79 7.90
N LYS A 33 -3.70 21.11 7.62
CA LYS A 33 -4.28 20.99 6.28
C LYS A 33 -3.64 21.94 5.27
N LYS A 34 -3.30 23.17 5.69
CA LYS A 34 -2.61 24.16 4.85
C LYS A 34 -1.16 23.76 4.55
N LEU A 35 -0.40 23.33 5.56
CA LEU A 35 0.97 22.85 5.39
C LEU A 35 1.01 21.67 4.42
N ARG A 36 0.08 20.73 4.55
CA ARG A 36 -0.04 19.58 3.64
C ARG A 36 -0.44 20.00 2.22
N ALA A 37 -1.37 20.94 2.08
CA ALA A 37 -1.77 21.49 0.77
C ALA A 37 -0.63 22.27 0.09
N GLU A 38 0.26 22.88 0.86
CA GLU A 38 1.41 23.65 0.38
C GLU A 38 2.60 22.76 0.02
N GLU A 39 2.78 21.64 0.73
CA GLU A 39 3.75 20.59 0.42
C GLU A 39 3.36 19.79 -0.83
N LEU A 40 2.05 19.62 -1.07
CA LEU A 40 1.48 19.03 -2.29
C LEU A 40 1.38 19.98 -3.48
N ARG A 41 1.78 21.26 -3.35
CA ARG A 41 1.86 22.15 -4.52
C ARG A 41 3.01 21.68 -5.42
N PRO A 42 2.75 21.23 -6.66
CA PRO A 42 3.82 20.94 -7.58
C PRO A 42 4.61 22.23 -7.84
N LYS A 43 5.95 22.17 -7.75
CA LYS A 43 6.82 23.25 -8.24
C LYS A 43 6.63 23.34 -9.75
N VAL A 44 5.70 24.21 -10.16
CA VAL A 44 5.43 24.50 -11.57
C VAL A 44 6.63 25.21 -12.16
N ALA A 45 7.58 24.43 -12.70
CA ALA A 45 8.37 24.89 -13.83
C ALA A 45 7.40 25.07 -15.00
N ASN A 46 7.31 26.32 -15.47
CA ASN A 46 6.58 26.77 -16.64
C ASN A 46 6.41 25.68 -17.69
N ASN A 47 5.17 25.29 -18.00
CA ASN A 47 4.70 25.12 -19.37
C ASN A 47 3.17 25.19 -19.41
N LYS A 48 2.67 25.81 -20.48
CA LYS A 48 1.35 26.41 -20.61
C LYS A 48 0.19 25.40 -20.49
N ALA A 49 -0.91 25.93 -19.98
CA ALA A 49 -2.20 25.29 -19.72
C ALA A 49 -2.82 24.54 -20.91
N VAL A 50 -3.44 23.39 -20.60
CA VAL A 50 -4.58 22.84 -21.35
C VAL A 50 -5.60 22.32 -20.34
N GLU A 51 -6.84 22.84 -20.40
CA GLU A 51 -7.95 22.54 -19.49
C GLU A 51 -8.50 21.10 -19.65
N PRO A 52 -9.02 20.46 -18.59
CA PRO A 52 -9.56 19.10 -18.68
C PRO A 52 -11.04 19.11 -19.11
N LYS A 53 -11.33 18.46 -20.25
CA LYS A 53 -12.71 18.05 -20.60
C LYS A 53 -13.08 16.80 -19.80
N LYS A 54 -14.23 16.85 -19.11
CA LYS A 54 -14.91 15.68 -18.52
C LYS A 54 -15.20 14.65 -19.61
N SER A 55 -14.55 13.49 -19.57
CA SER A 55 -14.94 12.31 -20.34
C SER A 55 -15.08 11.09 -19.42
N ILE A 56 -16.27 10.51 -19.45
CA ILE A 56 -16.62 9.20 -18.89
C ILE A 56 -15.63 8.15 -19.45
N PRO A 57 -15.12 7.19 -18.65
CA PRO A 57 -14.13 6.23 -19.13
C PRO A 57 -14.70 5.37 -20.27
N PRO A 58 -13.90 5.06 -21.33
CA PRO A 58 -14.36 4.25 -22.44
C PRO A 58 -14.63 2.81 -21.98
N ARG A 59 -15.75 2.23 -22.42
CA ARG A 59 -15.97 0.78 -22.39
C ARG A 59 -14.94 0.14 -23.32
N LEU A 60 -14.01 -0.65 -22.78
CA LEU A 60 -13.02 -1.35 -23.59
C LEU A 60 -13.71 -2.34 -24.55
N PRO A 61 -13.27 -2.43 -25.82
CA PRO A 61 -13.86 -3.32 -26.81
C PRO A 61 -13.47 -4.78 -26.53
N VAL A 62 -14.45 -5.67 -26.62
CA VAL A 62 -14.23 -7.12 -26.64
C VAL A 62 -13.61 -7.48 -27.99
N MET A 63 -12.33 -7.88 -28.03
CA MET A 63 -11.74 -8.45 -29.24
C MET A 63 -10.89 -9.69 -28.95
N ASN A 64 -11.19 -10.71 -29.77
CA ASN A 64 -10.60 -12.04 -29.82
C ASN A 64 -9.15 -12.03 -30.32
N GLY A 65 -8.31 -12.86 -29.70
CA GLY A 65 -7.26 -13.65 -30.35
C GLY A 65 -6.04 -12.93 -30.90
N GLY A 66 -4.91 -13.07 -30.19
CA GLY A 66 -3.57 -13.10 -30.82
C GLY A 66 -2.65 -11.95 -30.44
N ILE A 67 -1.60 -12.29 -29.69
CA ILE A 67 -0.41 -11.48 -29.33
C ILE A 67 -0.70 -10.41 -28.26
N SER A 68 -0.86 -10.86 -27.00
CA SER A 68 -0.91 -9.96 -25.85
C SER A 68 0.49 -9.39 -25.58
N THR A 69 0.73 -8.17 -26.06
CA THR A 69 1.58 -7.24 -25.34
C THR A 69 1.02 -7.17 -23.92
N LYS A 70 1.68 -7.82 -22.95
CA LYS A 70 1.15 -7.89 -21.58
C LYS A 70 0.94 -6.46 -21.07
N ALA A 71 -0.31 -6.06 -20.96
CA ALA A 71 -0.70 -4.80 -20.33
C ALA A 71 0.01 -4.69 -18.98
N LYS A 72 0.77 -3.61 -18.81
CA LYS A 72 1.48 -3.32 -17.57
C LYS A 72 0.55 -2.47 -16.72
N TYR A 73 0.32 -2.88 -15.47
CA TYR A 73 -0.51 -2.12 -14.56
C TYR A 73 0.33 -1.59 -13.42
N ARG A 74 0.00 -0.40 -12.91
CA ARG A 74 0.63 0.18 -11.73
C ARG A 74 -0.43 0.50 -10.69
N LEU A 75 -0.12 0.25 -9.42
CA LEU A 75 -0.92 0.64 -8.29
C LEU A 75 -0.19 1.76 -7.55
N GLU A 76 -0.78 2.95 -7.52
CA GLU A 76 -0.27 4.11 -6.78
C GLU A 76 -1.28 4.49 -5.68
N TYR A 77 -0.90 4.27 -4.42
CA TYR A 77 -1.79 4.47 -3.29
C TYR A 77 -1.58 5.84 -2.63
N ASP A 78 -2.66 6.56 -2.35
CA ASP A 78 -2.64 7.88 -1.70
C ASP A 78 -2.74 7.84 -0.17
N GLY A 79 -2.86 6.65 0.43
CA GLY A 79 -3.05 6.49 1.87
C GLY A 79 -4.46 6.81 2.38
N ALA A 80 -5.46 7.00 1.52
CA ALA A 80 -6.77 7.51 1.95
C ALA A 80 -7.58 6.58 2.89
N TYR A 81 -7.25 5.29 2.97
CA TYR A 81 -7.98 4.31 3.79
C TYR A 81 -7.22 3.84 5.04
N ASP A 82 -5.93 4.17 5.16
CA ASP A 82 -5.04 3.59 6.17
C ASP A 82 -4.20 4.68 6.84
N PHE A 83 -3.88 4.49 8.12
CA PHE A 83 -3.04 5.42 8.88
C PHE A 83 -1.54 5.13 8.75
N GLU A 84 -1.19 3.92 8.31
CA GLU A 84 0.19 3.45 8.16
C GLU A 84 0.63 3.51 6.70
N SER A 85 1.91 3.86 6.49
CA SER A 85 2.58 3.64 5.21
C SER A 85 2.78 2.14 4.98
N TYR A 86 2.58 1.66 3.75
CA TYR A 86 2.65 0.25 3.39
C TYR A 86 1.74 -0.65 4.24
N PRO A 87 0.43 -0.40 4.30
CA PRO A 87 -0.44 -1.04 5.29
C PRO A 87 -0.74 -2.51 4.95
N PHE A 88 -0.47 -2.97 3.73
CA PHE A 88 -0.81 -4.32 3.30
C PHE A 88 0.32 -5.31 3.56
N GLU A 89 0.07 -6.30 4.42
CA GLU A 89 1.03 -7.36 4.74
C GLU A 89 0.85 -8.58 3.83
N ILE A 90 1.97 -9.18 3.42
CA ILE A 90 1.97 -10.46 2.70
C ILE A 90 2.18 -11.61 3.71
N VAL A 91 2.12 -12.85 3.22
CA VAL A 91 2.38 -14.05 4.02
C VAL A 91 3.33 -15.00 3.29
N GLY A 92 3.90 -15.95 4.04
CA GLY A 92 4.78 -17.00 3.48
C GLY A 92 6.23 -16.55 3.30
N GLU A 93 6.60 -15.38 3.80
CA GLU A 93 7.96 -14.81 3.72
C GLU A 93 9.00 -15.70 4.37
N ALA A 94 8.61 -16.51 5.35
CA ALA A 94 9.49 -17.48 6.02
C ALA A 94 10.13 -18.45 5.02
N SER A 95 9.42 -18.83 3.95
CA SER A 95 9.92 -19.72 2.89
C SER A 95 10.83 -19.01 1.88
N TYR A 96 10.88 -17.67 1.91
CA TYR A 96 11.56 -16.85 0.91
C TYR A 96 12.57 -15.86 1.53
N GLN A 97 13.01 -16.11 2.77
CA GLN A 97 13.96 -15.23 3.47
C GLN A 97 15.24 -14.96 2.67
N SER A 98 15.79 -15.98 2.00
CA SER A 98 16.99 -15.85 1.17
C SER A 98 16.76 -15.01 -0.10
N ASN A 99 15.52 -14.92 -0.60
CA ASN A 99 15.18 -14.05 -1.71
C ASN A 99 15.03 -12.60 -1.22
N ILE A 100 14.35 -12.40 -0.10
CA ILE A 100 14.11 -11.08 0.50
C ILE A 100 15.44 -10.44 0.92
N GLU A 101 16.34 -11.23 1.51
CA GLU A 101 17.66 -10.77 1.97
C GLU A 101 18.52 -10.18 0.85
N ARG A 102 18.35 -10.63 -0.41
CA ARG A 102 19.12 -10.10 -1.56
C ARG A 102 18.82 -8.63 -1.87
N PHE A 103 17.64 -8.18 -1.47
CA PHE A 103 17.17 -6.82 -1.73
C PHE A 103 17.12 -5.97 -0.47
N SER A 104 17.52 -6.53 0.68
CA SER A 104 17.49 -5.81 1.95
C SER A 104 18.81 -5.07 2.19
N VAL A 105 18.71 -3.78 2.50
CA VAL A 105 19.84 -2.99 2.97
C VAL A 105 19.89 -3.09 4.49
N LYS A 106 20.77 -3.95 5.00
CA LYS A 106 21.01 -4.08 6.44
C LYS A 106 21.73 -2.84 6.95
N ARG A 107 21.19 -2.22 7.99
CA ARG A 107 21.88 -1.18 8.76
C ARG A 107 22.38 -1.82 10.05
N GLU A 108 23.62 -1.58 10.44
CA GLU A 108 24.15 -2.15 11.68
C GLU A 108 23.28 -1.70 12.87
N ALA A 109 22.86 -2.66 13.70
CA ALA A 109 22.04 -2.48 14.90
C ALA A 109 20.65 -1.82 14.69
N LYS A 110 20.25 -1.51 13.46
CA LYS A 110 18.93 -0.93 13.13
C LYS A 110 18.32 -1.82 12.05
N GLY A 111 17.11 -2.34 12.28
CA GLY A 111 16.43 -3.22 11.33
C GLY A 111 16.40 -2.67 9.89
N CYS A 112 16.08 -3.55 8.95
CA CYS A 112 15.89 -3.18 7.56
C CYS A 112 14.66 -2.29 7.39
N PHE A 113 14.81 -1.26 6.57
CA PHE A 113 13.73 -0.53 5.93
C PHE A 113 14.22 -0.18 4.53
N THR A 114 13.87 -1.03 3.55
CA THR A 114 14.31 -0.86 2.16
C THR A 114 13.10 -0.77 1.26
N GLU A 115 12.92 0.38 0.63
CA GLU A 115 11.86 0.59 -0.36
C GLU A 115 12.25 -0.04 -1.69
N VAL A 116 11.30 -0.75 -2.31
CA VAL A 116 11.48 -1.54 -3.52
C VAL A 116 10.19 -1.52 -4.35
N GLU A 117 10.28 -1.87 -5.64
CA GLU A 117 9.11 -2.14 -6.46
C GLU A 117 8.79 -3.64 -6.40
N ALA A 118 7.56 -3.97 -6.05
CA ALA A 118 7.04 -5.33 -6.06
C ALA A 118 6.08 -5.53 -7.24
N ARG A 119 5.86 -6.79 -7.59
CA ARG A 119 4.98 -7.21 -8.67
C ARG A 119 4.00 -8.25 -8.16
N ILE A 120 2.72 -7.92 -8.21
CA ILE A 120 1.61 -8.80 -7.82
C ILE A 120 1.14 -9.57 -9.06
N ILE A 121 1.13 -10.91 -8.99
CA ILE A 121 0.73 -11.79 -10.10
C ILE A 121 -0.05 -12.99 -9.56
N ARG A 122 -1.07 -13.45 -10.29
CA ARG A 122 -1.70 -14.73 -9.96
C ARG A 122 -0.76 -15.91 -10.24
N ASP A 123 -0.70 -16.84 -9.30
CA ASP A 123 -0.04 -18.12 -9.45
C ASP A 123 -1.06 -19.21 -9.81
N ILE A 124 -1.46 -19.22 -11.09
CA ILE A 124 -2.54 -20.09 -11.61
C ILE A 124 -2.21 -21.58 -11.46
N ASN A 125 -0.91 -21.92 -11.42
CA ASN A 125 -0.43 -23.30 -11.33
C ASN A 125 -0.14 -23.73 -9.88
N ASN A 126 -0.58 -22.95 -8.89
CA ASN A 126 -0.36 -23.28 -7.49
C ASN A 126 -1.18 -24.51 -7.07
N SER A 127 -0.53 -25.51 -6.47
CA SER A 127 -1.17 -26.78 -6.07
C SER A 127 -2.03 -26.67 -4.81
N TYR A 128 -1.85 -25.62 -3.99
CA TYR A 128 -2.50 -25.49 -2.68
C TYR A 128 -3.69 -24.53 -2.71
N ASP A 129 -3.62 -23.48 -3.54
CA ASP A 129 -4.67 -22.49 -3.68
C ASP A 129 -4.83 -22.00 -5.13
N LYS A 130 -5.96 -22.31 -5.75
CA LYS A 130 -6.31 -21.83 -7.11
C LYS A 130 -6.35 -20.29 -7.23
N ASN A 131 -6.55 -19.59 -6.10
CA ASN A 131 -6.58 -18.14 -6.06
C ASN A 131 -5.23 -17.53 -5.69
N ALA A 132 -4.18 -18.34 -5.50
CA ALA A 132 -2.87 -17.90 -5.04
C ALA A 132 -2.41 -16.67 -5.83
N THR A 133 -2.07 -15.63 -5.08
CA THR A 133 -1.57 -14.37 -5.62
C THR A 133 -0.19 -14.17 -5.04
N ARG A 134 0.80 -14.27 -5.91
CA ARG A 134 2.22 -14.21 -5.59
C ARG A 134 2.72 -12.78 -5.67
N VAL A 135 3.68 -12.47 -4.82
CA VAL A 135 4.42 -11.20 -4.82
C VAL A 135 5.88 -11.49 -5.19
N ASP A 136 6.35 -10.85 -6.25
CA ASP A 136 7.73 -10.93 -6.72
C ASP A 136 8.44 -9.59 -6.48
N ILE A 137 9.74 -9.62 -6.15
CA ILE A 137 10.65 -8.48 -6.22
C ILE A 137 11.77 -8.85 -7.19
N ASN A 138 11.99 -8.03 -8.23
CA ASN A 138 12.97 -8.30 -9.29
C ASN A 138 12.92 -9.75 -9.86
N GLY A 139 11.71 -10.29 -9.99
CA GLY A 139 11.47 -11.63 -10.53
C GLY A 139 11.68 -12.79 -9.53
N LEU A 140 12.03 -12.51 -8.28
CA LEU A 140 12.09 -13.51 -7.22
C LEU A 140 10.86 -13.44 -6.33
N THR A 141 10.23 -14.59 -6.09
CA THR A 141 9.11 -14.71 -5.15
C THR A 141 9.55 -14.34 -3.74
N VAL A 142 8.80 -13.46 -3.09
CA VAL A 142 9.04 -13.06 -1.69
C VAL A 142 7.90 -13.43 -0.75
N GLY A 143 6.73 -13.75 -1.29
CA GLY A 143 5.59 -14.24 -0.53
C GLY A 143 4.31 -14.25 -1.37
N TYR A 144 3.19 -14.35 -0.68
CA TYR A 144 1.85 -14.43 -1.27
C TYR A 144 0.87 -13.55 -0.50
N PHE A 145 -0.25 -13.25 -1.12
CA PHE A 145 -1.38 -12.71 -0.36
C PHE A 145 -1.93 -13.79 0.58
N ALA A 146 -2.42 -13.37 1.75
CA ALA A 146 -3.26 -14.22 2.57
C ALA A 146 -4.46 -14.73 1.76
N ARG A 147 -4.96 -15.93 2.05
CA ARG A 147 -5.94 -16.65 1.22
C ARG A 147 -7.21 -15.84 0.92
N ASN A 148 -7.73 -15.13 1.92
CA ASN A 148 -8.89 -14.24 1.80
C ASN A 148 -8.61 -13.01 0.91
N ASN A 149 -7.41 -12.44 1.01
CA ASN A 149 -6.96 -11.34 0.17
C ASN A 149 -6.71 -11.81 -1.26
N ALA A 150 -6.17 -13.02 -1.45
CA ALA A 150 -5.97 -13.64 -2.75
C ALA A 150 -7.31 -13.85 -3.48
N GLU A 151 -8.33 -14.38 -2.79
CA GLU A 151 -9.69 -14.48 -3.35
C GLU A 151 -10.27 -13.10 -3.72
N SER A 152 -10.09 -12.11 -2.85
CA SER A 152 -10.54 -10.74 -3.09
C SER A 152 -9.85 -10.11 -4.30
N TRP A 153 -8.56 -10.43 -4.49
CA TRP A 153 -7.76 -9.96 -5.61
C TRP A 153 -8.26 -10.53 -6.93
N VAL A 154 -8.52 -11.83 -6.99
CA VAL A 154 -9.10 -12.47 -8.18
C VAL A 154 -10.44 -11.84 -8.56
N LYS A 155 -11.33 -11.63 -7.60
CA LYS A 155 -12.63 -10.96 -7.83
C LYS A 155 -12.45 -9.52 -8.32
N LEU A 156 -11.45 -8.81 -7.80
CA LEU A 156 -11.13 -7.46 -8.23
C LEU A 156 -10.67 -7.44 -9.69
N LEU A 157 -9.71 -8.29 -10.07
CA LEU A 157 -9.22 -8.39 -11.45
C LEU A 157 -10.37 -8.69 -12.42
N ALA A 158 -11.24 -9.65 -12.08
CA ALA A 158 -12.42 -9.97 -12.88
C ALA A 158 -13.36 -8.77 -13.03
N LYS A 159 -13.62 -8.02 -11.94
CA LYS A 159 -14.46 -6.81 -11.98
C LYS A 159 -13.86 -5.70 -12.86
N LEU A 160 -12.54 -5.62 -12.92
CA LEU A 160 -11.81 -4.65 -13.75
C LEU A 160 -11.58 -5.14 -15.19
N ASN A 161 -12.07 -6.34 -15.56
CA ASN A 161 -11.78 -7.02 -16.82
C ASN A 161 -10.26 -7.14 -17.10
N MET A 162 -9.47 -7.31 -16.05
CA MET A 162 -8.02 -7.50 -16.17
C MET A 162 -7.71 -8.98 -16.44
N PRO A 163 -6.75 -9.29 -17.33
CA PRO A 163 -6.34 -10.66 -17.58
C PRO A 163 -5.77 -11.34 -16.32
N ASP A 164 -6.05 -12.62 -16.12
CA ASP A 164 -5.56 -13.38 -14.96
C ASP A 164 -4.02 -13.45 -14.87
N ASN A 165 -3.32 -13.34 -16.01
CA ASN A 165 -1.87 -13.38 -16.10
C ASN A 165 -1.21 -11.99 -16.11
N CYS A 166 -1.98 -10.93 -15.84
CA CYS A 166 -1.46 -9.58 -15.75
C CYS A 166 -0.56 -9.41 -14.51
N ALA A 167 0.29 -8.39 -14.57
CA ALA A 167 1.16 -8.01 -13.48
C ALA A 167 0.83 -6.59 -13.04
N VAL A 168 0.62 -6.41 -11.74
CA VAL A 168 0.43 -5.09 -11.12
C VAL A 168 1.68 -4.73 -10.34
N TYR A 169 2.33 -3.65 -10.74
CA TYR A 169 3.52 -3.10 -10.08
C TYR A 169 3.09 -2.16 -8.95
N VAL A 170 3.71 -2.29 -7.80
CA VAL A 170 3.33 -1.54 -6.59
C VAL A 170 4.58 -1.21 -5.78
N GLY A 171 4.57 -0.08 -5.07
CA GLY A 171 5.59 0.21 -4.07
C GLY A 171 5.55 -0.83 -2.95
N ALA A 172 6.70 -1.14 -2.36
CA ALA A 172 6.79 -2.04 -1.22
C ALA A 172 7.96 -1.67 -0.32
N VAL A 173 7.93 -2.16 0.91
CA VAL A 173 9.02 -2.03 1.86
C VAL A 173 9.40 -3.38 2.44
N ILE A 174 10.71 -3.63 2.49
CA ILE A 174 11.30 -4.75 3.24
C ILE A 174 11.62 -4.26 4.64
N VAL A 175 11.08 -4.94 5.65
CA VAL A 175 11.23 -4.63 7.07
C VAL A 175 11.88 -5.77 7.84
N GLY A 176 12.42 -5.49 9.03
CA GLY A 176 12.97 -6.53 9.93
C GLY A 176 14.41 -6.94 9.62
N GLY A 177 14.80 -8.20 9.85
CA GLY A 177 16.10 -8.74 9.39
C GLY A 177 17.39 -8.01 9.80
N GLY A 178 17.40 -7.35 10.96
CA GLY A 178 18.58 -6.66 11.51
C GLY A 178 19.56 -7.56 12.28
N ASN A 179 19.18 -8.80 12.59
CA ASN A 179 20.01 -9.82 13.24
C ASN A 179 19.55 -11.23 12.81
N LYS A 180 20.21 -12.29 13.28
CA LYS A 180 19.87 -13.69 12.92
C LYS A 180 18.49 -14.14 13.44
N ASP A 181 18.02 -13.52 14.52
CA ASP A 181 16.78 -13.91 15.20
C ASP A 181 15.54 -13.22 14.61
N ASN A 182 15.72 -12.05 14.00
CA ASN A 182 14.65 -11.29 13.36
C ASN A 182 14.53 -11.68 11.89
N LYS A 183 13.35 -12.13 11.49
CA LYS A 183 13.04 -12.43 10.08
C LYS A 183 12.74 -11.16 9.30
N PHE A 184 12.94 -11.22 7.99
CA PHE A 184 12.49 -10.18 7.08
C PHE A 184 10.98 -10.33 6.82
N GLY A 185 10.29 -9.20 6.75
CA GLY A 185 8.92 -9.08 6.28
C GLY A 185 8.85 -8.17 5.06
N VAL A 186 7.74 -8.24 4.33
CA VAL A 186 7.48 -7.39 3.16
C VAL A 186 6.07 -6.82 3.28
N ARG A 187 5.95 -5.50 3.10
CA ARG A 187 4.67 -4.79 3.12
C ARG A 187 4.48 -4.01 1.83
N LEU A 188 3.27 -3.96 1.30
CA LEU A 188 2.93 -3.32 0.03
C LEU A 188 2.24 -1.98 0.24
N ASP A 189 2.54 -1.04 -0.65
CA ASP A 189 1.90 0.28 -0.72
C ASP A 189 0.56 0.18 -1.47
N MET A 190 -0.40 -0.49 -0.84
CA MET A 190 -1.76 -0.63 -1.33
C MET A 190 -2.72 -0.67 -0.15
N PRO A 191 -4.03 -0.38 -0.34
CA PRO A 191 -4.99 -0.43 0.75
C PRO A 191 -4.99 -1.77 1.48
N SER A 192 -5.09 -1.75 2.81
CA SER A 192 -5.19 -2.98 3.63
C SER A 192 -6.33 -3.90 3.19
N ARG A 193 -7.41 -3.32 2.67
CA ARG A 193 -8.51 -4.04 2.03
C ARG A 193 -8.36 -4.02 0.51
N VAL A 194 -8.08 -5.19 -0.06
CA VAL A 194 -7.90 -5.40 -1.51
C VAL A 194 -8.95 -4.70 -2.38
N ALA A 195 -10.23 -4.78 -2.03
CA ALA A 195 -11.31 -4.20 -2.83
C ALA A 195 -11.18 -2.68 -3.05
N ASN A 196 -10.51 -1.96 -2.16
CA ASN A 196 -10.29 -0.52 -2.26
C ASN A 196 -9.20 -0.17 -3.30
N SER A 197 -8.43 -1.17 -3.76
CA SER A 197 -7.35 -1.00 -4.74
C SER A 197 -7.85 -0.58 -6.13
N ALA A 198 -9.13 -0.82 -6.43
CA ALA A 198 -9.71 -0.64 -7.77
C ALA A 198 -9.43 0.72 -8.41
N LYS A 199 -9.51 1.80 -7.62
CA LYS A 199 -9.34 3.18 -8.12
C LYS A 199 -7.89 3.61 -8.26
N TYR A 200 -6.95 2.80 -7.76
CA TYR A 200 -5.52 3.09 -7.74
C TYR A 200 -4.75 2.32 -8.82
N ILE A 201 -5.41 1.40 -9.51
CA ILE A 201 -4.80 0.58 -10.55
C ILE A 201 -4.99 1.25 -11.91
N GLU A 202 -3.88 1.59 -12.56
CA GLU A 202 -3.84 2.22 -13.86
C GLU A 202 -3.04 1.38 -14.86
N LEU A 203 -3.41 1.48 -16.14
CA LEU A 203 -2.65 0.90 -17.25
C LEU A 203 -1.50 1.83 -17.59
N VAL A 204 -0.28 1.30 -17.70
CA VAL A 204 0.96 2.04 -18.00
C VAL A 204 1.70 1.48 -19.21
#